data_AF-A0A250VTB2-F1
#
_entry.id   AF-A0A250VTB2-F1
#
_cell.length_a   1.000
_cell.length_b   1.000
_cell.length_c   1.000
_cell.angle_alpha   90.00
_cell.angle_beta   90.00
_cell.angle_gamma   90.00
#
_symmetry.space_group_name_H-M   'P 1'
#
loop_
_entity.id
_entity.type
_entity.pdbx_description
1 polymer ?
#
loop_
_entity_poly.entity_id
_entity_poly.type
_entity_poly.pdbx_seq_one_letter_code
_entity_poly.pdbx_strand_id
1 'polypeptide(L)'
;MAGIDVIGLTVVVDDLGTFAERLRVNAGKAVKVTSQKVRDDARNRIKGHKYLPAYPYSITYDVKVTAEGVEGEIGPDKGMAQGPLGNIIEYGTSKNAPLPHLGPALDANAEDLVTGIEIAVHQAM
;
A
#
# COMPACT_ATOMS: atom_id res chain seq x y z
N MET A 1 -16.36 -41.07 -35.92
CA MET A 1 -16.58 -39.63 -35.72
C MET A 1 -15.26 -39.06 -35.24
N ALA A 2 -14.55 -38.27 -36.06
CA ALA A 2 -13.37 -37.57 -35.59
C ALA A 2 -13.83 -36.48 -34.61
N GLY A 3 -13.38 -36.56 -33.36
CA GLY A 3 -13.66 -35.56 -32.34
C GLY A 3 -13.02 -34.23 -32.75
N ILE A 4 -13.76 -33.14 -32.62
CA ILE A 4 -13.22 -31.80 -32.83
C ILE A 4 -12.27 -31.51 -31.67
N ASP A 5 -11.00 -31.24 -31.98
CA ASP A 5 -10.00 -30.88 -30.98
C ASP A 5 -9.98 -29.35 -30.82
N VAL A 6 -10.53 -28.84 -29.71
CA VAL A 6 -10.68 -27.41 -29.46
C VAL A 6 -9.52 -26.92 -28.58
N ILE A 7 -8.42 -26.55 -29.22
CA ILE A 7 -7.19 -26.10 -28.52
C ILE A 7 -7.36 -24.69 -27.92
N GLY A 8 -7.91 -23.75 -28.69
CA GLY A 8 -7.98 -22.34 -28.28
C GLY A 8 -8.88 -22.07 -27.07
N LEU A 9 -10.00 -22.78 -26.94
CA LEU A 9 -10.90 -22.64 -25.78
C LEU A 9 -10.25 -23.17 -24.50
N THR A 10 -9.54 -24.29 -24.58
CA THR A 10 -8.84 -24.89 -23.43
C THR A 10 -7.77 -23.94 -22.89
N VAL A 11 -6.99 -23.31 -23.77
CA VAL A 11 -5.99 -22.31 -23.37
C VAL A 11 -6.63 -21.13 -22.63
N VAL A 12 -7.76 -20.62 -23.12
CA VAL A 12 -8.47 -19.51 -22.47
C VAL A 12 -9.03 -19.94 -21.10
N VAL A 13 -9.56 -21.16 -20.99
CA VAL A 13 -10.08 -21.68 -19.71
C VAL A 13 -8.96 -21.86 -18.68
N ASP A 14 -7.82 -22.40 -19.09
CA ASP A 14 -6.65 -22.58 -18.22
C ASP A 14 -6.05 -21.23 -17.78
N ASP A 15 -5.99 -20.27 -18.70
CA ASP A 15 -5.52 -18.91 -18.42
C ASP A 15 -6.42 -18.20 -17.41
N LEU A 16 -7.75 -18.24 -17.61
CA LEU A 16 -8.73 -17.72 -16.65
C LEU A 16 -8.67 -18.45 -15.30
N GLY A 17 -8.35 -19.74 -15.30
CA GLY A 17 -8.18 -20.53 -14.07
C GLY A 17 -7.03 -20.05 -13.20
N THR A 18 -5.98 -19.51 -13.80
CA THR A 18 -4.77 -19.01 -13.09
C THR A 18 -4.73 -17.49 -12.95
N PHE A 19 -5.60 -16.75 -13.64
CA PHE A 19 -5.70 -15.29 -13.61
C PHE A 19 -5.84 -14.75 -12.18
N ALA A 20 -6.75 -15.32 -11.38
CA ALA A 20 -7.01 -14.84 -10.02
C ALA A 20 -5.79 -14.95 -9.10
N GLU A 21 -4.97 -16.00 -9.28
CA GLU A 21 -3.73 -16.16 -8.53
C GLU A 21 -2.69 -15.11 -8.94
N ARG A 22 -2.47 -14.93 -10.25
CA ARG A 22 -1.56 -13.90 -10.79
C ARG A 22 -1.98 -12.50 -10.34
N LEU A 23 -3.27 -12.19 -10.40
CA LEU A 23 -3.82 -10.91 -9.97
C LEU A 23 -3.53 -10.64 -8.50
N ARG A 24 -3.75 -11.63 -7.61
CA ARG A 24 -3.44 -11.48 -6.17
C ARG A 24 -1.97 -11.18 -5.93
N VAL A 25 -1.07 -11.90 -6.60
CA VAL A 25 0.38 -11.66 -6.48
C VAL A 25 0.74 -10.26 -6.96
N ASN A 26 0.21 -9.82 -8.10
CA ASN A 26 0.55 -8.53 -8.69
C ASN A 26 -0.08 -7.36 -7.91
N ALA A 27 -1.32 -7.50 -7.42
CA ALA A 27 -1.94 -6.53 -6.53
C ALA A 27 -1.14 -6.40 -5.21
N GLY A 28 -0.63 -7.52 -4.69
CA GLY A 28 0.32 -7.55 -3.57
C GLY A 28 1.53 -6.63 -3.77
N LYS A 29 2.12 -6.68 -4.97
CA LYS A 29 3.25 -5.82 -5.34
C LYS A 29 2.84 -4.35 -5.44
N ALA A 30 1.70 -4.05 -6.06
CA ALA A 30 1.19 -2.69 -6.19
C ALA A 30 0.98 -2.04 -4.82
N VAL A 31 0.25 -2.71 -3.91
CA VAL A 31 0.02 -2.23 -2.54
C VAL A 31 1.34 -2.01 -1.80
N LYS A 32 2.31 -2.92 -1.93
CA LYS A 32 3.64 -2.76 -1.32
C LYS A 32 4.37 -1.52 -1.81
N VAL A 33 4.40 -1.32 -3.13
CA VAL A 33 5.09 -0.17 -3.73
C VAL A 33 4.44 1.14 -3.28
N THR A 34 3.12 1.23 -3.34
CA THR A 34 2.43 2.46 -2.93
C THR A 34 2.53 2.69 -1.42
N SER A 35 2.43 1.66 -0.58
CA SER A 35 2.63 1.78 0.88
C SER A 35 4.03 2.31 1.21
N GLN A 36 5.06 1.86 0.48
CA GLN A 36 6.41 2.39 0.61
C GLN A 36 6.48 3.88 0.27
N LYS A 37 5.85 4.30 -0.83
CA LYS A 37 5.82 5.72 -1.25
C LYS A 37 5.09 6.59 -0.23
N VAL A 38 3.93 6.14 0.28
CA VAL A 38 3.19 6.84 1.33
C VAL A 38 4.05 7.00 2.58
N ARG A 39 4.72 5.94 3.04
CA ARG A 39 5.64 6.01 4.19
C ARG A 39 6.75 7.04 3.94
N ASP A 40 7.39 6.98 2.77
CA ASP A 40 8.53 7.84 2.45
C ASP A 40 8.11 9.32 2.32
N ASP A 41 6.94 9.60 1.74
CA ASP A 41 6.38 10.94 1.68
C ASP A 41 6.00 11.47 3.08
N ALA A 42 5.30 10.67 3.89
CA ALA A 42 4.95 11.02 5.26
C ALA A 42 6.20 11.35 6.09
N ARG A 43 7.25 10.54 5.96
CA ARG A 43 8.56 10.78 6.59
C ARG A 43 9.16 12.11 6.17
N ASN A 44 9.15 12.41 4.88
CA ASN A 44 9.73 13.65 4.35
C ASN A 44 8.98 14.89 4.86
N ARG A 45 7.66 14.83 4.96
CA ARG A 45 6.82 15.94 5.45
C ARG A 45 7.11 16.32 6.91
N ILE A 46 7.43 15.35 7.76
CA ILE A 46 7.68 15.59 9.19
C ILE A 46 9.18 15.65 9.56
N LYS A 47 10.07 15.42 8.59
CA LYS A 47 11.53 15.41 8.81
C LYS A 47 12.03 16.81 9.19
N GLY A 48 13.07 16.85 10.03
CA GLY A 48 13.77 18.09 10.39
C GLY A 48 13.10 18.90 11.51
N HIS A 49 11.98 18.41 12.07
CA HIS A 49 11.34 19.06 13.20
C HIS A 49 12.19 18.95 14.47
N LYS A 50 12.55 20.10 15.07
CA LYS A 50 13.49 20.22 16.20
C LYS A 50 13.21 19.28 17.37
N TYR A 51 11.93 19.07 17.69
CA TYR A 51 11.50 18.29 18.85
C TYR A 51 11.10 16.85 18.51
N LEU A 52 11.09 16.50 17.22
CA LEU A 52 10.65 15.19 16.73
C LEU A 52 11.74 14.52 15.86
N PRO A 53 13.01 14.44 16.32
CA PRO A 53 14.10 13.93 15.49
C PRO A 53 13.98 12.42 15.19
N ALA A 54 13.37 11.64 16.10
CA ALA A 54 13.24 10.19 15.94
C ALA A 54 11.89 9.79 15.30
N TYR A 55 10.87 10.65 15.42
CA TYR A 55 9.52 10.35 14.96
C TYR A 55 9.40 9.93 13.49
N PRO A 56 10.04 10.59 12.50
CA PRO A 56 9.93 10.15 11.11
C PRO A 56 10.34 8.67 10.94
N TYR A 57 11.37 8.23 11.67
CA TYR A 57 11.87 6.86 11.58
C TYR A 57 10.94 5.82 12.22
N SER A 58 10.02 6.25 13.09
CA SER A 58 8.97 5.38 13.61
C SER A 58 7.86 5.07 12.60
N ILE A 59 7.73 5.85 11.52
CA ILE A 59 6.70 5.61 10.50
C ILE A 59 7.13 4.41 9.65
N THR A 60 6.43 3.30 9.74
CA THR A 60 6.69 2.05 9.02
C THR A 60 5.55 1.75 8.03
N TYR A 61 5.69 0.67 7.28
CA TYR A 61 4.57 0.07 6.56
C TYR A 61 4.66 -1.44 6.63
N ASP A 62 3.52 -2.11 6.59
CA ASP A 62 3.39 -3.55 6.45
C ASP A 62 2.33 -3.88 5.39
N VAL A 63 2.48 -5.04 4.74
CA VAL A 63 1.51 -5.53 3.74
C VAL A 63 1.03 -6.92 4.12
N LYS A 64 -0.28 -7.11 4.10
CA LYS A 64 -0.95 -8.34 4.51
C LYS A 64 -1.89 -8.79 3.39
N VAL A 65 -1.88 -10.08 3.09
CA VAL A 65 -2.90 -10.68 2.22
C VAL A 65 -3.96 -11.29 3.11
N THR A 66 -5.19 -10.83 2.97
CA THR A 66 -6.36 -11.29 3.72
C THR A 66 -7.32 -12.04 2.79
N ALA A 67 -8.37 -12.64 3.35
CA ALA A 67 -9.42 -13.24 2.54
C ALA A 67 -10.16 -12.20 1.68
N GLU A 68 -10.18 -10.94 2.13
CA GLU A 68 -10.87 -9.81 1.49
C GLU A 68 -10.00 -9.11 0.45
N GLY A 69 -8.67 -9.27 0.50
CA GLY A 69 -7.78 -8.72 -0.51
C GLY A 69 -6.35 -8.53 -0.01
N VAL A 70 -5.74 -7.41 -0.41
CA VAL A 70 -4.40 -7.01 0.00
C VAL A 70 -4.51 -5.69 0.74
N GLU A 71 -3.97 -5.64 1.95
CA GLU A 71 -4.00 -4.47 2.82
C GLU A 71 -2.58 -3.94 3.03
N GLY A 72 -2.43 -2.62 2.94
CA GLY A 72 -1.23 -1.90 3.34
C GLY A 72 -1.52 -1.07 4.58
N GLU A 73 -0.81 -1.32 5.68
CA GLU A 73 -0.91 -0.53 6.91
C GLU A 73 0.31 0.40 6.97
N ILE A 74 0.09 1.71 7.09
CA ILE A 74 1.15 2.72 7.14
C ILE A 74 0.93 3.60 8.37
N GLY A 75 1.98 3.78 9.18
CA GLY A 75 1.91 4.66 10.32
C GLY A 75 3.06 4.50 11.32
N PRO A 76 3.03 5.26 12.42
CA PRO A 76 4.05 5.19 13.48
C PRO A 76 3.94 3.89 14.27
N ASP A 77 5.03 3.13 14.32
CA ASP A 77 5.17 1.96 15.19
C ASP A 77 5.26 2.41 16.65
N LYS A 78 4.27 2.01 17.46
CA LYS A 78 4.18 2.35 18.88
C LYS A 78 5.32 1.76 19.72
N GLY A 79 6.02 0.74 19.24
CA GLY A 79 7.21 0.19 19.88
C GLY A 79 8.47 1.03 19.66
N MET A 80 8.47 1.97 18.71
CA MET A 80 9.63 2.77 18.35
C MET A 80 9.67 4.12 19.09
N ALA A 81 10.87 4.70 19.18
CA ALA A 81 11.07 6.01 19.79
C ALA A 81 10.16 7.07 19.14
N GLN A 82 9.42 7.81 19.98
CA GLN A 82 8.41 8.81 19.57
C GLN A 82 7.21 8.26 18.77
N GLY A 83 7.13 6.97 18.45
CA GLY A 83 6.02 6.38 17.70
C GLY A 83 4.64 6.51 18.36
N PRO A 84 4.49 6.32 19.69
CA PRO A 84 3.22 6.53 20.39
C PRO A 84 2.66 7.95 20.29
N LEU A 85 3.44 8.94 19.86
CA LEU A 85 3.00 10.33 19.70
C LEU A 85 2.25 10.57 18.39
N GLY A 86 2.16 9.57 17.50
CA GLY A 86 1.65 9.76 16.13
C GLY A 86 0.28 10.43 16.01
N ASN A 87 -0.67 10.02 16.85
CA ASN A 87 -2.02 10.61 16.87
C ASN A 87 -1.99 12.08 17.31
N ILE A 88 -1.18 12.40 18.32
CA ILE A 88 -1.02 13.76 18.84
C ILE A 88 -0.33 14.66 17.81
N ILE A 89 0.62 14.11 17.06
CA ILE A 89 1.35 14.85 16.03
C ILE A 89 0.46 15.10 14.81
N GLU A 90 -0.24 14.09 14.30
CA GLU A 90 -1.09 14.21 13.12
C GLU A 90 -2.28 15.16 13.36
N TYR A 91 -2.96 15.01 14.50
CA TYR A 91 -4.24 15.69 14.77
C TYR A 91 -4.15 16.86 15.76
N GLY A 92 -2.99 17.03 16.41
CA GLY A 92 -2.80 18.06 17.43
C GLY A 92 -3.52 17.74 18.75
N THR A 93 -3.55 18.73 19.63
CA THR A 93 -4.23 18.69 20.93
C THR A 93 -4.84 20.07 21.21
N SER A 94 -5.51 20.23 22.35
CA SER A 94 -5.98 21.55 22.80
C SER A 94 -4.85 22.59 23.00
N LYS A 95 -3.59 22.15 23.08
CA LYS A 95 -2.43 23.02 23.35
C LYS A 95 -1.43 23.12 22.20
N ASN A 96 -1.50 22.23 21.22
CA ASN A 96 -0.54 22.15 20.12
C ASN A 96 -1.28 21.95 18.80
N ALA A 97 -0.92 22.73 17.79
CA ALA A 97 -1.47 22.58 16.44
C ALA A 97 -1.08 21.23 15.80
N PRO A 98 -1.91 20.68 14.90
CA PRO A 98 -1.58 19.48 14.13
C PRO A 98 -0.40 19.70 13.19
N LEU A 99 0.36 18.63 12.96
CA LEU A 99 1.38 18.49 11.92
C LEU A 99 0.98 17.33 11.00
N PRO A 100 0.02 17.54 10.09
CA PRO A 100 -0.52 16.48 9.25
C PRO A 100 0.54 16.00 8.24
N HIS A 101 0.79 14.70 8.22
CA HIS A 101 1.80 14.08 7.37
C HIS A 101 1.36 12.72 6.82
N LEU A 102 0.48 11.98 7.52
CA LEU A 102 -0.03 10.70 7.03
C LEU A 102 -1.17 10.88 6.05
N GLY A 103 -2.21 11.66 6.40
CA GLY A 103 -3.36 11.90 5.52
C GLY A 103 -2.94 12.52 4.17
N PRO A 104 -2.19 13.65 4.18
CA PRO A 104 -1.70 14.26 2.95
C PRO A 104 -0.79 13.34 2.11
N ALA A 105 -0.02 12.45 2.75
CA ALA A 105 0.81 11.49 2.03
C ALA A 105 -0.02 10.37 1.39
N LEU A 106 -1.10 9.93 2.05
CA LEU A 106 -2.03 8.98 1.47
C LEU A 106 -2.71 9.58 0.23
N ASP A 107 -3.26 10.79 0.36
CA ASP A 107 -3.94 11.48 -0.74
C ASP A 107 -3.03 11.69 -1.95
N ALA A 108 -1.78 12.12 -1.71
CA ALA A 108 -0.80 12.38 -2.76
C ALA A 108 -0.36 11.12 -3.54
N ASN A 109 -0.59 9.92 -2.99
CA ASN A 109 -0.19 8.65 -3.59
C ASN A 109 -1.38 7.79 -4.01
N ALA A 110 -2.62 8.25 -3.89
CA ALA A 110 -3.81 7.47 -4.21
C ALA A 110 -3.87 7.06 -5.69
N GLU A 111 -3.51 7.97 -6.62
CA GLU A 111 -3.48 7.69 -8.06
C GLU A 111 -2.41 6.64 -8.43
N ASP A 112 -1.30 6.60 -7.70
CA ASP A 112 -0.24 5.60 -7.90
C ASP A 112 -0.74 4.19 -7.59
N LEU A 113 -1.61 4.04 -6.57
CA LEU A 113 -2.24 2.77 -6.26
C LEU A 113 -3.14 2.32 -7.41
N VAL A 114 -4.00 3.22 -7.91
CA VAL A 114 -4.91 2.91 -9.04
C VAL A 114 -4.09 2.44 -10.25
N THR A 115 -3.07 3.20 -10.62
CA THR A 115 -2.15 2.86 -11.71
C THR A 115 -1.48 1.50 -11.48
N GLY A 116 -1.02 1.23 -10.26
CA GLY A 116 -0.40 -0.04 -9.89
C GLY A 116 -1.35 -1.23 -10.01
N ILE A 117 -2.64 -1.04 -9.67
CA ILE A 117 -3.68 -2.07 -9.82
C ILE A 117 -4.02 -2.30 -11.29
N GLU A 118 -4.09 -1.26 -12.12
CA GLU A 118 -4.27 -1.40 -13.57
C GLU A 118 -3.14 -2.22 -14.20
N ILE A 119 -1.90 -1.92 -13.83
CA ILE A 119 -0.73 -2.71 -14.26
C ILE A 119 -0.86 -4.16 -13.77
N ALA A 120 -1.28 -4.38 -12.53
CA ALA A 120 -1.45 -5.71 -11.97
C ALA A 120 -2.49 -6.54 -12.73
N VAL A 121 -3.59 -5.92 -13.17
CA VAL A 121 -4.62 -6.54 -14.01
C VAL A 121 -4.05 -6.89 -15.38
N HIS A 122 -3.37 -5.96 -16.05
CA HIS A 122 -2.79 -6.20 -17.37
C HIS A 122 -1.71 -7.29 -17.37
N GLN A 123 -0.95 -7.42 -16.28
CA GLN A 123 0.06 -8.48 -16.11
C GLN A 123 -0.52 -9.83 -15.68
N ALA A 124 -1.78 -9.86 -15.26
CA ALA A 124 -2.47 -11.08 -14.87
C ALA A 124 -3.20 -11.74 -16.05
N MET A 125 -3.61 -10.95 -17.05
CA MET A 125 -4.01 -11.42 -18.38
C MET A 125 -2.83 -12.05 -19.11
#